data_AF-A0A9W9UFY2-F1
#
_entry.id   AF-A0A9W9UFY2-F1
#
_cell.length_a   1.000
_cell.length_b   1.000
_cell.length_c   1.000
_cell.angle_alpha   90.00
_cell.angle_beta   90.00
_cell.angle_gamma   90.00
#
_symmetry.space_group_name_H-M   'P 1'
#
loop_
_entity.id
_entity.type
_entity.pdbx_description
1 polymer ?
#
loop_
_entity_poly.entity_id
_entity_poly.type
_entity_poly.pdbx_seq_one_letter_code
_entity_poly.pdbx_strand_id
1 'polypeptide(L)'
;MGLKKQMLQFEDQRSDIESDYESDTEPVIRNPFRLLDLPSEIRLRIYHFVLFTPARKSALQRTGNVGASAKKSKPLAPSSHRVGLFLASKRIHDEATHHFYSTQTFRVLPVQDFLRMPTVRALPRRHRASITTIELIVGSSWTAPPKTWVINQGLGLQDMHLARTLKVFVQCDPSHPVFEGFRISKDFYTNFCGNLLHQILERLPGLVQVEFDGWPSVDKNGPLMSRLLAETRGAQKKVLWGPERGWSDHHGDRHKDHGLSDADAAFDGMLSHPPDLVEALSKSLQTVKLES
;
A
#
# COMPACT_ATOMS: atom_id res chain seq x y z
N MET A 1 52.48 5.97 41.50
CA MET A 1 52.57 7.43 41.20
C MET A 1 52.61 7.65 39.70
N GLY A 2 51.46 7.53 39.01
CA GLY A 2 51.42 7.61 37.53
C GLY A 2 50.20 8.29 36.91
N LEU A 3 49.24 8.74 37.72
CA LEU A 3 47.98 9.31 37.21
C LEU A 3 47.89 10.84 37.30
N LYS A 4 48.76 11.50 38.08
CA LYS A 4 48.72 12.96 38.24
C LYS A 4 49.40 13.75 37.12
N LYS A 5 50.23 13.12 36.28
CA LYS A 5 50.97 13.81 35.21
C LYS A 5 50.18 13.92 33.89
N GLN A 6 49.13 13.12 33.72
CA GLN A 6 48.24 13.20 32.54
C GLN A 6 47.09 14.21 32.71
N MET A 7 46.69 14.54 33.94
CA MET A 7 45.66 15.57 34.16
C MET A 7 46.17 16.98 33.83
N LEU A 8 47.44 17.28 34.11
CA LEU A 8 48.03 18.59 33.83
C LEU A 8 48.28 18.87 32.34
N GLN A 9 48.29 17.85 31.48
CA GLN A 9 48.38 18.05 30.01
C GLN A 9 47.01 18.20 29.34
N PHE A 10 45.92 17.84 30.02
CA PHE A 10 44.56 18.02 29.51
C PHE A 10 43.91 19.34 29.95
N GLU A 11 44.43 19.98 31.00
CA GLU A 11 43.97 21.30 31.44
C GLU A 11 44.62 22.45 30.64
N ASP A 12 45.86 22.29 30.17
CA ASP A 12 46.55 23.29 29.30
C ASP A 12 46.08 23.29 27.83
N GLN A 13 45.28 22.29 27.42
CA GLN A 13 44.59 22.29 26.12
C GLN A 13 43.15 22.79 26.20
N ARG A 14 42.67 23.12 27.40
CA ARG A 14 41.31 23.66 27.60
C ARG A 14 41.24 25.18 27.58
N SER A 15 42.37 25.89 27.60
CA SER A 15 42.40 27.36 27.66
C SER A 15 42.51 28.07 26.32
N ASP A 16 42.74 27.36 25.21
CA ASP A 16 43.01 27.98 23.89
C ASP A 16 41.87 27.79 22.86
N ILE A 17 40.67 27.45 23.31
CA ILE A 17 39.44 27.52 22.48
C ILE A 17 38.36 28.29 23.27
N GLU A 18 38.77 29.38 23.91
CA GLU A 18 37.91 30.46 24.40
C GLU A 18 38.34 31.75 23.70
N SER A 19 38.01 31.87 22.42
CA SER A 19 37.82 33.13 21.69
C SER A 19 37.83 32.80 20.21
N ASP A 20 36.64 32.66 19.63
CA ASP A 20 36.39 33.16 18.29
C ASP A 20 34.91 32.98 17.94
N TYR A 21 34.19 34.09 18.12
CA TYR A 21 32.89 34.42 17.54
C TYR A 21 31.68 33.61 18.03
N GLU A 22 31.16 34.01 19.19
CA GLU A 22 29.70 34.21 19.28
C GLU A 22 29.31 35.19 18.16
N SER A 23 29.01 34.65 16.97
CA SER A 23 28.38 35.45 15.93
C SER A 23 26.97 35.75 16.44
N ASP A 24 26.75 36.98 16.88
CA ASP A 24 25.45 37.67 16.89
C ASP A 24 24.88 37.69 15.47
N THR A 25 24.54 36.51 14.93
CA THR A 25 23.79 36.42 13.69
C THR A 25 22.37 36.74 14.08
N GLU A 26 21.98 38.01 14.00
CA GLU A 26 20.58 38.40 14.09
C GLU A 26 19.75 37.44 13.22
N PRO A 27 18.60 36.94 13.71
CA PRO A 27 17.82 35.98 12.97
C PRO A 27 17.43 36.59 11.63
N VAL A 28 18.07 36.13 10.55
CA VAL A 28 17.77 36.60 9.20
C VAL A 28 16.29 36.35 8.94
N ILE A 29 15.49 37.42 8.97
CA ILE A 29 14.06 37.36 8.71
C ILE A 29 13.90 37.02 7.22
N ARG A 30 13.76 35.72 6.93
CA ARG A 30 13.51 35.25 5.58
C ARG A 30 12.05 35.54 5.25
N ASN A 31 11.83 36.24 4.14
CA ASN A 31 10.49 36.44 3.60
C ASN A 31 9.79 35.08 3.43
N PRO A 32 8.52 34.94 3.83
CA PRO A 32 7.82 33.67 3.72
C PRO A 32 7.65 33.28 2.24
N PHE A 33 7.83 31.99 1.97
CA PHE A 33 7.62 31.44 0.64
C PHE A 33 6.14 31.50 0.25
N ARG A 34 5.83 32.15 -0.88
CA ARG A 34 4.46 32.33 -1.38
C ARG A 34 3.95 31.07 -2.10
N LEU A 35 3.57 30.06 -1.32
CA LEU A 35 3.11 28.77 -1.83
C LEU A 35 1.94 28.87 -2.82
N LEU A 36 1.02 29.82 -2.61
CA LEU A 36 -0.19 29.98 -3.44
C LEU A 36 0.04 30.68 -4.78
N ASP A 37 1.22 31.29 -4.96
CA ASP A 37 1.62 31.94 -6.22
C ASP A 37 2.15 30.90 -7.23
N LEU A 38 2.49 29.69 -6.78
CA LEU A 38 2.88 28.58 -7.65
C LEU A 38 1.69 28.10 -8.51
N PRO A 39 1.92 27.51 -9.70
CA PRO A 39 0.89 26.79 -10.44
C PRO A 39 0.28 25.61 -9.65
N SER A 40 -0.98 25.25 -9.95
CA SER A 40 -1.71 24.16 -9.27
C SER A 40 -0.97 22.84 -9.30
N GLU A 41 -0.34 22.50 -10.41
CA GLU A 41 0.35 21.25 -10.65
C GLU A 41 1.52 21.09 -9.67
N ILE A 42 2.23 22.20 -9.41
CA ILE A 42 3.35 22.23 -8.47
C ILE A 42 2.82 22.12 -7.03
N ARG A 43 1.72 22.83 -6.71
CA ARG A 43 1.09 22.72 -5.39
C ARG A 43 0.62 21.30 -5.10
N LEU A 44 -0.03 20.63 -6.06
CA LEU A 44 -0.46 19.22 -5.93
C LEU A 44 0.71 18.27 -5.70
N ARG A 45 1.86 18.49 -6.37
CA ARG A 45 3.09 17.73 -6.09
C ARG A 45 3.59 17.96 -4.67
N ILE A 46 3.60 19.21 -4.20
CA ILE A 46 3.97 19.54 -2.81
C ILE A 46 3.01 18.83 -1.83
N TYR A 47 1.70 18.88 -2.07
CA TYR A 47 0.71 18.19 -1.24
C TYR A 47 0.94 16.68 -1.24
N HIS A 48 1.30 16.08 -2.38
CA HIS A 48 1.64 14.66 -2.44
C HIS A 48 2.78 14.30 -1.45
N PHE A 49 3.87 15.06 -1.47
CA PHE A 49 4.99 14.83 -0.56
C PHE A 49 4.60 15.06 0.91
N VAL A 50 3.84 16.11 1.20
CA VAL A 50 3.39 16.42 2.56
C VAL A 50 2.43 15.35 3.09
N LEU A 51 1.56 14.80 2.25
CA LEU A 51 0.56 13.82 2.68
C LEU A 51 1.12 12.40 2.75
N PHE A 52 2.00 12.00 1.82
CA PHE A 52 2.30 10.58 1.61
C PHE A 52 3.75 10.16 1.87
N THR A 53 4.68 11.09 2.09
CA THR A 53 6.05 10.71 2.49
C THR A 53 6.03 10.09 3.90
N PRO A 54 6.63 8.92 4.17
CA PRO A 54 6.66 8.39 5.53
C PRO A 54 7.52 9.27 6.45
N ALA A 55 7.03 9.64 7.63
CA ALA A 55 7.80 10.43 8.60
C ALA A 55 8.86 9.61 9.37
N ARG A 56 8.67 8.28 9.49
CA ARG A 56 9.57 7.38 10.22
C ARG A 56 9.68 6.04 9.48
N LYS A 57 10.86 5.40 9.56
CA LYS A 57 11.10 4.07 8.98
C LYS A 57 10.12 3.00 9.49
N SER A 58 9.62 3.10 10.73
CA SER A 58 8.64 2.15 11.27
C SER A 58 7.24 2.26 10.63
N ALA A 59 6.89 3.42 10.04
CA ALA A 59 5.64 3.56 9.28
C ALA A 59 5.66 2.77 7.95
N LEU A 60 6.84 2.28 7.53
CA LEU A 60 6.98 1.35 6.40
C LEU A 60 6.78 -0.12 6.80
N GLN A 61 6.80 -0.45 8.11
CA GLN A 61 6.57 -1.81 8.60
C GLN A 61 5.08 -2.13 8.60
N ARG A 62 4.59 -2.50 7.42
CA ARG A 62 3.22 -2.96 7.21
C ARG A 62 3.11 -4.45 7.51
N THR A 63 2.06 -4.81 8.25
CA THR A 63 1.67 -6.20 8.52
C THR A 63 0.48 -6.68 7.71
N GLY A 64 -0.25 -5.80 7.03
CA GLY A 64 -1.33 -6.23 6.14
C GLY A 64 -0.83 -6.59 4.75
N ASN A 65 -1.31 -7.72 4.24
CA ASN A 65 -0.93 -8.28 2.95
C ASN A 65 -2.13 -8.44 1.98
N VAL A 66 -3.34 -8.04 2.42
CA VAL A 66 -4.59 -8.32 1.71
C VAL A 66 -5.07 -7.14 0.85
N GLY A 67 -5.18 -7.38 -0.45
CA GLY A 67 -5.63 -6.36 -1.41
C GLY A 67 -4.54 -5.34 -1.78
N ALA A 68 -4.87 -4.51 -2.76
CA ALA A 68 -4.12 -3.35 -3.21
C ALA A 68 -4.05 -2.23 -2.16
N SER A 69 -5.07 -2.05 -1.31
CA SER A 69 -5.02 -1.05 -0.24
C SER A 69 -3.96 -1.37 0.84
N ALA A 70 -3.62 -2.65 1.02
CA ALA A 70 -2.67 -3.12 2.03
C ALA A 70 -1.19 -3.14 1.58
N LYS A 71 -0.84 -2.68 0.37
CA LYS A 71 0.50 -2.89 -0.21
C LYS A 71 1.53 -1.78 0.04
N LYS A 72 2.73 -2.16 0.48
CA LYS A 72 3.87 -1.28 0.84
C LYS A 72 4.20 -0.18 -0.18
N SER A 73 4.04 -0.44 -1.47
CA SER A 73 4.33 0.53 -2.54
C SER A 73 3.33 1.68 -2.64
N LYS A 74 2.13 1.55 -2.06
CA LYS A 74 1.07 2.55 -2.21
C LYS A 74 1.04 3.57 -1.08
N PRO A 75 0.79 4.86 -1.41
CA PRO A 75 0.65 5.92 -0.43
C PRO A 75 -0.53 5.63 0.51
N LEU A 76 -0.24 5.47 1.81
CA LEU A 76 -1.25 5.22 2.84
C LEU A 76 -1.77 6.54 3.44
N ALA A 77 -2.91 6.47 4.14
CA ALA A 77 -3.46 7.62 4.85
C ALA A 77 -2.39 8.24 5.76
N PRO A 78 -2.14 9.55 5.64
CA PRO A 78 -1.19 10.22 6.47
C PRO A 78 -1.53 10.00 7.94
N SER A 79 -0.50 9.98 8.76
CA SER A 79 -0.65 10.25 10.19
C SER A 79 -1.43 11.55 10.42
N SER A 80 -2.18 11.61 11.52
CA SER A 80 -3.07 12.73 11.87
C SER A 80 -2.44 14.12 11.72
N HIS A 81 -1.14 14.29 12.01
CA HIS A 81 -0.44 15.57 11.86
C HIS A 81 -0.38 16.11 10.42
N ARG A 82 -0.32 15.23 9.41
CA ARG A 82 -0.25 15.64 7.99
C ARG A 82 -1.60 16.07 7.44
N VAL A 83 -2.68 15.54 8.01
CA VAL A 83 -4.06 15.97 7.71
C VAL A 83 -4.29 17.42 8.16
N GLY A 84 -3.45 17.96 9.05
CA GLY A 84 -3.44 19.38 9.41
C GLY A 84 -3.26 20.33 8.22
N LEU A 85 -2.69 19.86 7.10
CA LEU A 85 -2.63 20.62 5.84
C LEU A 85 -4.02 21.13 5.41
N PHE A 86 -5.07 20.34 5.65
CA PHE A 86 -6.44 20.69 5.30
C PHE A 86 -7.00 21.88 6.08
N LEU A 87 -6.31 22.33 7.14
CA LEU A 87 -6.75 23.42 8.00
C LEU A 87 -6.06 24.76 7.67
N ALA A 88 -5.07 24.76 6.77
CA ALA A 88 -4.26 25.95 6.52
C ALA A 88 -5.02 27.07 5.78
N SER A 89 -5.82 26.74 4.75
CA SER A 89 -6.69 27.70 4.05
C SER A 89 -7.78 26.97 3.26
N LYS A 90 -8.83 27.69 2.84
CA LYS A 90 -9.91 27.11 2.01
C LYS A 90 -9.39 26.55 0.68
N ARG A 91 -8.54 27.29 -0.02
CA ARG A 91 -7.95 26.84 -1.30
C ARG A 91 -7.09 25.58 -1.12
N ILE A 92 -6.25 25.56 -0.09
CA ILE A 92 -5.42 24.38 0.22
C ILE A 92 -6.31 23.21 0.63
N HIS A 93 -7.38 23.46 1.39
CA HIS A 93 -8.34 22.44 1.79
C HIS A 93 -8.93 21.74 0.56
N ASP A 94 -9.47 22.50 -0.40
CA ASP A 94 -10.14 21.94 -1.56
C ASP A 94 -9.18 21.15 -2.45
N GLU A 95 -8.02 21.72 -2.77
CA GLU A 95 -7.00 21.09 -3.61
C GLU A 95 -6.41 19.83 -2.95
N ALA A 96 -6.01 19.93 -1.67
CA ALA A 96 -5.38 18.82 -0.96
C ALA A 96 -6.39 17.71 -0.63
N THR A 97 -7.64 18.05 -0.31
CA THR A 97 -8.72 17.07 -0.10
C THR A 97 -8.98 16.27 -1.36
N HIS A 98 -9.16 16.95 -2.50
CA HIS A 98 -9.38 16.27 -3.77
C HIS A 98 -8.21 15.34 -4.13
N HIS A 99 -6.98 15.83 -4.00
CA HIS A 99 -5.77 15.03 -4.25
C HIS A 99 -5.64 13.83 -3.31
N PHE A 100 -5.94 14.03 -2.04
CA PHE A 100 -5.88 12.98 -1.02
C PHE A 100 -6.84 11.83 -1.34
N TYR A 101 -8.13 12.13 -1.54
CA TYR A 101 -9.15 11.11 -1.80
C TYR A 101 -9.03 10.47 -3.18
N SER A 102 -8.48 11.17 -4.17
CA SER A 102 -8.25 10.62 -5.51
C SER A 102 -7.02 9.72 -5.61
N THR A 103 -6.01 9.94 -4.76
CA THR A 103 -4.78 9.12 -4.74
C THR A 103 -5.00 7.79 -4.00
N GLN A 104 -5.90 7.76 -3.02
CA GLN A 104 -6.11 6.60 -2.16
C GLN A 104 -7.09 5.58 -2.73
N THR A 105 -6.90 4.33 -2.30
CA THR A 105 -7.85 3.24 -2.55
C THR A 105 -8.63 2.94 -1.28
N PHE A 106 -9.96 3.01 -1.34
CA PHE A 106 -10.83 2.74 -0.20
C PHE A 106 -11.54 1.41 -0.33
N ARG A 107 -11.67 0.69 0.78
CA ARG A 107 -12.39 -0.59 0.80
C ARG A 107 -13.89 -0.36 0.78
N VAL A 108 -14.59 -1.08 -0.08
CA VAL A 108 -16.05 -1.06 -0.15
C VAL A 108 -16.64 -1.64 1.14
N LEU A 109 -16.08 -2.76 1.60
CA LEU A 109 -16.55 -3.50 2.78
C LEU A 109 -15.44 -3.66 3.81
N PRO A 110 -15.77 -3.78 5.11
CA PRO A 110 -14.79 -4.09 6.12
C PRO A 110 -14.30 -5.53 5.96
N VAL A 111 -12.99 -5.71 6.07
CA VAL A 111 -12.32 -7.02 6.07
C VAL A 111 -11.75 -7.25 7.46
N GLN A 112 -11.76 -8.50 7.91
CA GLN A 112 -11.07 -8.90 9.13
C GLN A 112 -9.57 -9.02 8.86
N ASP A 113 -8.85 -7.91 8.95
CA ASP A 113 -7.39 -7.89 8.93
C ASP A 113 -6.82 -7.00 10.02
N PHE A 114 -5.51 -7.08 10.23
CA PHE A 114 -4.81 -6.28 11.24
C PHE A 114 -4.72 -4.79 10.87
N LEU A 115 -5.01 -4.43 9.61
CA LEU A 115 -5.00 -3.04 9.15
C LEU A 115 -6.39 -2.42 9.25
N ARG A 116 -6.52 -1.41 10.13
CA ARG A 116 -7.71 -0.57 10.18
C ARG A 116 -7.75 0.40 8.99
N MET A 117 -8.06 -0.12 7.81
CA MET A 117 -8.25 0.69 6.61
C MET A 117 -9.65 1.32 6.61
N PRO A 118 -9.79 2.62 6.32
CA PRO A 118 -11.09 3.25 6.24
C PRO A 118 -11.90 2.64 5.08
N THR A 119 -13.16 2.32 5.36
CA THR A 119 -14.12 1.92 4.32
C THR A 119 -14.81 3.15 3.74
N VAL A 120 -15.41 3.01 2.56
CA VAL A 120 -16.20 4.09 1.92
C VAL A 120 -17.30 4.60 2.88
N ARG A 121 -17.89 3.71 3.67
CA ARG A 121 -18.92 4.06 4.66
C ARG A 121 -18.41 4.97 5.79
N ALA A 122 -17.14 4.84 6.17
CA ALA A 122 -16.53 5.67 7.22
C ALA A 122 -16.24 7.10 6.73
N LEU A 123 -16.27 7.35 5.43
CA LEU A 123 -15.97 8.65 4.86
C LEU A 123 -17.18 9.59 4.89
N PRO A 124 -16.97 10.88 5.24
CA PRO A 124 -17.98 11.91 5.05
C PRO A 124 -18.47 11.96 3.59
N ARG A 125 -19.78 12.13 3.40
CA ARG A 125 -20.42 12.10 2.07
C ARG A 125 -19.78 13.11 1.09
N ARG A 126 -19.42 14.31 1.58
CA ARG A 126 -18.79 15.38 0.78
C ARG A 126 -17.51 14.96 0.06
N HIS A 127 -16.79 13.98 0.60
CA HIS A 127 -15.49 13.56 0.06
C HIS A 127 -15.60 12.38 -0.92
N ARG A 128 -16.76 11.72 -0.99
CA ARG A 128 -16.98 10.52 -1.81
C ARG A 128 -16.85 10.81 -3.31
N ALA A 129 -17.26 12.01 -3.73
CA ALA A 129 -17.16 12.44 -5.12
C ALA A 129 -15.72 12.51 -5.63
N SER A 130 -14.73 12.74 -4.75
CA SER A 130 -13.30 12.84 -5.09
C SER A 130 -12.59 11.49 -5.21
N ILE A 131 -13.26 10.38 -4.87
CA ILE A 131 -12.65 9.05 -4.89
C ILE A 131 -12.63 8.52 -6.32
N THR A 132 -11.46 8.09 -6.77
CA THR A 132 -11.26 7.55 -8.13
C THR A 132 -11.18 6.03 -8.16
N THR A 133 -10.74 5.43 -7.06
CA THR A 133 -10.43 4.00 -6.96
C THR A 133 -10.99 3.42 -5.67
N ILE A 134 -11.73 2.32 -5.80
CA ILE A 134 -12.24 1.54 -4.68
C ILE A 134 -11.82 0.09 -4.80
N GLU A 135 -11.91 -0.62 -3.69
CA GLU A 135 -11.49 -2.01 -3.60
C GLU A 135 -12.54 -2.88 -2.92
N LEU A 136 -12.88 -3.98 -3.58
CA LEU A 136 -13.61 -5.10 -3.02
C LEU A 136 -12.61 -6.23 -2.73
N ILE A 137 -12.64 -6.75 -1.52
CA ILE A 137 -11.83 -7.92 -1.13
C ILE A 137 -12.80 -9.07 -0.84
N VAL A 138 -12.59 -10.20 -1.48
CA VAL A 138 -13.35 -11.44 -1.28
C VAL A 138 -12.42 -12.58 -0.86
N GLY A 139 -12.99 -13.71 -0.47
CA GLY A 139 -12.31 -14.89 0.06
C GLY A 139 -12.16 -14.92 1.59
N SER A 140 -12.43 -13.83 2.31
CA SER A 140 -12.53 -13.86 3.78
C SER A 140 -13.93 -14.24 4.25
N SER A 141 -14.01 -14.89 5.41
CA SER A 141 -15.28 -15.24 6.07
C SER A 141 -16.25 -16.02 5.17
N TRP A 142 -15.73 -16.87 4.29
CA TRP A 142 -16.52 -17.51 3.22
C TRP A 142 -17.51 -18.57 3.72
N THR A 143 -17.27 -19.13 4.91
CA THR A 143 -18.20 -20.04 5.59
C THR A 143 -19.34 -19.30 6.31
N ALA A 144 -19.18 -18.01 6.59
CA ALA A 144 -20.18 -17.18 7.24
C ALA A 144 -19.92 -15.70 6.93
N PRO A 145 -20.28 -15.22 5.71
CA PRO A 145 -20.02 -13.83 5.33
C PRO A 145 -20.68 -12.86 6.34
N PRO A 146 -19.99 -11.77 6.73
CA PRO A 146 -20.54 -10.86 7.72
C PRO A 146 -21.89 -10.28 7.27
N LYS A 147 -22.87 -10.22 8.17
CA LYS A 147 -24.19 -9.62 7.90
C LYS A 147 -24.11 -8.14 7.47
N THR A 148 -22.98 -7.48 7.74
CA THR A 148 -22.71 -6.10 7.34
C THR A 148 -22.29 -5.95 5.88
N TRP A 149 -22.00 -7.05 5.19
CA TRP A 149 -21.67 -7.08 3.76
C TRP A 149 -22.92 -6.95 2.90
N VAL A 150 -23.54 -5.78 2.98
CA VAL A 150 -24.77 -5.44 2.26
C VAL A 150 -24.52 -4.18 1.44
N ILE A 151 -24.81 -4.24 0.15
CA ILE A 151 -24.73 -3.08 -0.73
C ILE A 151 -26.07 -2.36 -0.69
N ASN A 152 -26.08 -1.21 -0.02
CA ASN A 152 -27.27 -0.37 0.11
C ASN A 152 -26.94 1.09 -0.22
N GLN A 153 -27.98 1.93 -0.28
CA GLN A 153 -27.81 3.37 -0.53
C GLN A 153 -26.96 4.06 0.55
N GLY A 154 -26.94 3.55 1.78
CA GLY A 154 -26.13 4.08 2.88
C GLY A 154 -24.61 3.99 2.63
N LEU A 155 -24.17 3.07 1.76
CA LEU A 155 -22.79 2.97 1.33
C LEU A 155 -22.35 4.18 0.47
N GLY A 156 -23.31 4.81 -0.22
CA GLY A 156 -23.10 6.02 -1.02
C GLY A 156 -22.26 5.82 -2.27
N LEU A 157 -22.33 4.63 -2.88
CA LEU A 157 -21.64 4.37 -4.15
C LEU A 157 -22.12 5.31 -5.27
N GLN A 158 -23.40 5.72 -5.23
CA GLN A 158 -23.94 6.68 -6.21
C GLN A 158 -23.28 8.07 -6.11
N ASP A 159 -22.79 8.44 -4.93
CA ASP A 159 -22.13 9.73 -4.67
C ASP A 159 -20.69 9.75 -5.27
N MET A 160 -20.19 8.62 -5.80
CA MET A 160 -18.81 8.43 -6.25
C MET A 160 -18.65 8.65 -7.77
N HIS A 161 -19.01 9.83 -8.27
CA HIS A 161 -19.05 10.13 -9.70
C HIS A 161 -17.70 10.01 -10.44
N LEU A 162 -16.59 10.23 -9.74
CA LEU A 162 -15.23 10.13 -10.29
C LEU A 162 -14.60 8.75 -10.14
N ALA A 163 -15.29 7.78 -9.52
CA ALA A 163 -14.77 6.42 -9.38
C ALA A 163 -14.70 5.75 -10.77
N ARG A 164 -13.48 5.53 -11.26
CA ARG A 164 -13.22 4.92 -12.59
C ARG A 164 -12.79 3.46 -12.49
N THR A 165 -12.14 3.09 -11.39
CA THR A 165 -11.57 1.74 -11.20
C THR A 165 -12.09 1.08 -9.94
N LEU A 166 -12.61 -0.15 -10.10
CA LEU A 166 -12.91 -1.06 -9.00
C LEU A 166 -11.86 -2.16 -9.00
N LYS A 167 -11.07 -2.25 -7.93
CA LYS A 167 -10.14 -3.36 -7.73
C LYS A 167 -10.85 -4.49 -7.01
N VAL A 168 -10.78 -5.71 -7.52
CA VAL A 168 -11.33 -6.90 -6.87
C VAL A 168 -10.15 -7.80 -6.50
N PHE A 169 -9.97 -8.02 -5.21
CA PHE A 169 -8.93 -8.91 -4.69
C PHE A 169 -9.53 -10.22 -4.17
N VAL A 170 -9.09 -11.34 -4.72
CA VAL A 170 -9.57 -12.68 -4.31
C VAL A 170 -8.54 -13.35 -3.42
N GLN A 171 -8.88 -13.56 -2.15
CA GLN A 171 -8.00 -14.26 -1.21
C GLN A 171 -8.09 -15.78 -1.35
N CYS A 172 -9.28 -16.31 -1.60
CA CYS A 172 -9.54 -17.74 -1.57
C CYS A 172 -10.74 -18.04 -2.46
N ASP A 173 -10.69 -19.17 -3.17
CA ASP A 173 -11.82 -19.75 -3.88
C ASP A 173 -12.30 -21.03 -3.15
N PRO A 174 -13.38 -20.94 -2.35
CA PRO A 174 -13.98 -22.08 -1.67
C PRO A 174 -14.61 -23.15 -2.58
N SER A 175 -14.72 -22.89 -3.88
CA SER A 175 -15.18 -23.90 -4.83
C SER A 175 -14.13 -24.98 -5.09
N HIS A 176 -12.86 -24.75 -4.72
CA HIS A 176 -11.79 -25.75 -4.82
C HIS A 176 -12.11 -27.00 -3.95
N PRO A 177 -11.82 -28.23 -4.43
CA PRO A 177 -12.15 -29.47 -3.70
C PRO A 177 -11.62 -29.55 -2.27
N VAL A 178 -10.49 -28.91 -1.98
CA VAL A 178 -9.88 -28.86 -0.63
C VAL A 178 -10.82 -28.27 0.45
N PHE A 179 -11.82 -27.47 0.05
CA PHE A 179 -12.76 -26.84 0.95
C PHE A 179 -14.10 -27.56 1.07
N GLU A 180 -14.25 -28.75 0.47
CA GLU A 180 -15.52 -29.47 0.39
C GLU A 180 -16.15 -29.79 1.76
N GLY A 181 -15.35 -30.19 2.74
CA GLY A 181 -15.84 -30.49 4.10
C GLY A 181 -16.15 -29.25 4.96
N PHE A 182 -15.76 -28.05 4.49
CA PHE A 182 -15.86 -26.81 5.27
C PHE A 182 -16.87 -25.83 4.66
N ARG A 183 -17.30 -26.02 3.41
CA ARG A 183 -18.24 -25.14 2.71
C ARG A 183 -19.68 -25.41 3.07
N ILE A 184 -20.47 -24.34 3.13
CA ILE A 184 -21.94 -24.42 3.25
C ILE A 184 -22.51 -25.18 2.04
N SER A 185 -22.09 -24.77 0.84
CA SER A 185 -22.36 -25.48 -0.41
C SER A 185 -21.33 -25.07 -1.47
N LYS A 186 -21.29 -25.81 -2.59
CA LYS A 186 -20.33 -25.59 -3.68
C LYS A 186 -20.44 -24.18 -4.29
N ASP A 187 -21.67 -23.69 -4.44
CA ASP A 187 -21.94 -22.44 -5.16
C ASP A 187 -22.33 -21.27 -4.25
N PHE A 188 -22.53 -21.50 -2.95
CA PHE A 188 -22.99 -20.47 -2.01
C PHE A 188 -22.11 -19.21 -2.08
N TYR A 189 -20.80 -19.35 -1.88
CA TYR A 189 -19.89 -18.21 -1.81
C TYR A 189 -19.68 -17.57 -3.18
N THR A 190 -19.60 -18.37 -4.23
CA THR A 190 -19.51 -17.93 -5.62
C THR A 190 -20.69 -17.06 -6.02
N ASN A 191 -21.91 -17.51 -5.71
CA ASN A 191 -23.12 -16.74 -5.97
C ASN A 191 -23.21 -15.49 -5.10
N PHE A 192 -22.84 -15.59 -3.82
CA PHE A 192 -22.78 -14.45 -2.92
C PHE A 192 -21.85 -13.35 -3.45
N CYS A 193 -20.61 -13.69 -3.83
CA CYS A 193 -19.64 -12.73 -4.38
C CYS A 193 -20.08 -12.17 -5.74
N GLY A 194 -20.67 -13.00 -6.61
CA GLY A 194 -21.24 -12.55 -7.88
C GLY A 194 -22.33 -11.50 -7.68
N ASN A 195 -23.30 -11.79 -6.80
CA ASN A 195 -24.38 -10.86 -6.48
C ASN A 195 -23.87 -9.57 -5.82
N LEU A 196 -22.84 -9.68 -4.99
CA LEU A 196 -22.20 -8.53 -4.36
C LEU A 196 -21.54 -7.61 -5.38
N LEU A 197 -20.78 -8.18 -6.32
CA LEU A 197 -20.14 -7.44 -7.39
C LEU A 197 -21.20 -6.81 -8.30
N HIS A 198 -22.23 -7.56 -8.69
CA HIS A 198 -23.35 -7.07 -9.49
C HIS A 198 -23.96 -5.79 -8.88
N GLN A 199 -24.31 -5.83 -7.60
CA GLN A 199 -24.91 -4.69 -6.90
C GLN A 199 -23.98 -3.47 -6.81
N ILE A 200 -22.67 -3.68 -6.73
CA ILE A 200 -21.66 -2.60 -6.75
C ILE A 200 -21.60 -1.97 -8.15
N LEU A 201 -21.52 -2.80 -9.20
CA LEU A 201 -21.41 -2.33 -10.58
C LEU A 201 -22.63 -1.50 -11.01
N GLU A 202 -23.83 -1.92 -10.59
CA GLU A 202 -25.09 -1.21 -10.85
C GLU A 202 -25.11 0.20 -10.20
N ARG A 203 -24.48 0.37 -9.04
CA ARG A 203 -24.55 1.60 -8.24
C ARG A 203 -23.40 2.58 -8.47
N LEU A 204 -22.45 2.24 -9.35
CA LEU A 204 -21.30 3.09 -9.68
C LEU A 204 -21.44 3.68 -11.08
N PRO A 205 -22.04 4.87 -11.23
CA PRO A 205 -22.34 5.45 -12.53
C PRO A 205 -21.08 5.77 -13.35
N GLY A 206 -19.99 6.10 -12.67
CA GLY A 206 -18.74 6.52 -13.29
C GLY A 206 -17.76 5.39 -13.64
N LEU A 207 -18.08 4.13 -13.32
CA LEU A 207 -17.12 3.04 -13.38
C LEU A 207 -16.81 2.64 -14.82
N VAL A 208 -15.52 2.58 -15.15
CA VAL A 208 -15.02 2.23 -16.49
C VAL A 208 -14.47 0.81 -16.52
N GLN A 209 -13.75 0.42 -15.47
CA GLN A 209 -12.97 -0.80 -15.46
C GLN A 209 -12.94 -1.49 -14.09
N VAL A 210 -12.78 -2.81 -14.14
CA VAL A 210 -12.59 -3.68 -12.98
C VAL A 210 -11.23 -4.36 -13.12
N GLU A 211 -10.39 -4.20 -12.11
CA GLU A 211 -9.06 -4.79 -12.04
C GLU A 211 -9.06 -5.98 -11.08
N PHE A 212 -8.73 -7.18 -11.56
CA PHE A 212 -8.69 -8.40 -10.76
C PHE A 212 -7.26 -8.76 -10.34
N ASP A 213 -7.09 -9.07 -9.07
CA ASP A 213 -5.83 -9.58 -8.48
C ASP A 213 -6.21 -10.64 -7.43
N GLY A 214 -5.29 -11.52 -7.05
CA GLY A 214 -5.59 -12.58 -6.10
C GLY A 214 -4.34 -13.28 -5.58
N TRP A 215 -4.51 -14.12 -4.56
CA TRP A 215 -3.42 -15.00 -4.14
C TRP A 215 -3.12 -16.05 -5.23
N PRO A 216 -1.86 -16.50 -5.38
CA PRO A 216 -1.49 -17.52 -6.35
C PRO A 216 -2.25 -18.84 -6.23
N SER A 217 -2.81 -19.14 -5.05
CA SER A 217 -3.64 -20.31 -4.80
C SER A 217 -5.04 -20.24 -5.41
N VAL A 218 -5.44 -19.08 -5.94
CA VAL A 218 -6.75 -18.89 -6.57
C VAL A 218 -6.63 -19.17 -8.06
N ASP A 219 -7.38 -20.15 -8.53
CA ASP A 219 -7.46 -20.48 -9.96
C ASP A 219 -8.18 -19.36 -10.74
N LYS A 220 -7.51 -18.80 -11.75
CA LYS A 220 -8.07 -17.79 -12.65
C LYS A 220 -9.27 -18.29 -13.44
N ASN A 221 -9.30 -19.59 -13.75
CA ASN A 221 -10.38 -20.26 -14.45
C ASN A 221 -11.38 -20.91 -13.49
N GLY A 222 -11.19 -20.72 -12.18
CA GLY A 222 -12.04 -21.26 -11.14
C GLY A 222 -13.49 -20.74 -11.21
N PRO A 223 -14.45 -21.41 -10.56
CA PRO A 223 -15.85 -21.01 -10.56
C PRO A 223 -16.09 -19.60 -10.03
N LEU A 224 -15.37 -19.19 -8.97
CA LEU A 224 -15.50 -17.86 -8.40
C LEU A 224 -15.05 -16.78 -9.40
N MET A 225 -13.87 -16.94 -9.97
CA MET A 225 -13.34 -15.98 -10.96
C MET A 225 -14.22 -15.91 -12.21
N SER A 226 -14.65 -17.06 -12.73
CA SER A 226 -15.56 -17.12 -13.88
C SER A 226 -16.86 -16.36 -13.62
N ARG A 227 -17.44 -16.50 -12.42
CA ARG A 227 -18.64 -15.74 -12.02
C ARG A 227 -18.38 -14.24 -11.96
N LEU A 228 -17.28 -13.80 -11.35
CA LEU A 228 -16.96 -12.37 -11.23
C LEU A 228 -16.67 -11.71 -12.58
N LEU A 229 -16.00 -12.43 -13.48
CA LEU A 229 -15.74 -12.00 -14.85
C LEU A 229 -17.05 -11.89 -15.65
N ALA A 230 -17.97 -12.84 -15.47
CA ALA A 230 -19.29 -12.79 -16.11
C ALA A 230 -20.09 -11.55 -15.68
N GLU A 231 -20.14 -11.23 -14.38
CA GLU A 231 -20.80 -10.02 -13.87
C GLU A 231 -20.17 -8.74 -14.43
N THR A 232 -18.83 -8.70 -14.51
CA THR A 232 -18.10 -7.55 -15.03
C THR A 232 -18.38 -7.30 -16.52
N ARG A 233 -18.37 -8.39 -17.32
CA ARG A 233 -18.69 -8.35 -18.75
C ARG A 233 -20.16 -8.02 -18.98
N GLY A 234 -21.05 -8.57 -18.15
CA GLY A 234 -22.49 -8.25 -18.18
C GLY A 234 -22.78 -6.78 -17.92
N ALA A 235 -22.03 -6.14 -17.03
CA ALA A 235 -22.08 -4.70 -16.78
C ALA A 235 -21.30 -3.85 -17.81
N GLN A 236 -20.79 -4.47 -18.89
CA GLN A 236 -20.03 -3.83 -19.97
C GLN A 236 -18.80 -3.05 -19.48
N LYS A 237 -18.13 -3.55 -18.43
CA LYS A 237 -16.91 -2.92 -17.90
C LYS A 237 -15.66 -3.59 -18.47
N LYS A 238 -14.59 -2.80 -18.63
CA LYS A 238 -13.29 -3.35 -19.05
C LYS A 238 -12.72 -4.21 -17.94
N VAL A 239 -12.27 -5.42 -18.29
CA VAL A 239 -11.53 -6.30 -17.38
C VAL A 239 -10.04 -5.97 -17.50
N LEU A 240 -9.39 -5.74 -16.37
CA LEU A 240 -7.94 -5.57 -16.26
C LEU A 240 -7.41 -6.59 -15.25
N TRP A 241 -6.12 -6.91 -15.38
CA TRP A 241 -5.43 -7.75 -14.41
C TRP A 241 -4.43 -6.94 -13.60
N GLY A 242 -4.38 -7.23 -12.30
CA GLY A 242 -3.50 -6.56 -11.36
C GLY A 242 -2.04 -6.95 -11.61
N PRO A 243 -1.12 -5.98 -11.75
CA PRO A 243 0.25 -6.23 -12.19
C PRO A 243 1.12 -6.94 -11.13
N GLU A 244 0.61 -7.14 -9.92
CA GLU A 244 1.46 -7.30 -8.74
C GLU A 244 1.61 -8.74 -8.25
N ARG A 245 0.74 -9.68 -8.66
CA ARG A 245 0.83 -11.09 -8.25
C ARG A 245 0.82 -12.07 -9.43
N GLY A 246 1.28 -11.63 -10.60
CA GLY A 246 1.38 -12.49 -11.78
C GLY A 246 0.02 -12.78 -12.45
N TRP A 247 -1.00 -11.99 -12.13
CA TRP A 247 -2.27 -12.04 -12.86
C TRP A 247 -2.08 -11.29 -14.19
N SER A 248 -1.85 -12.02 -15.27
CA SER A 248 -1.79 -11.52 -16.64
C SER A 248 -2.62 -12.41 -17.57
N ASP A 249 -3.01 -11.86 -18.73
CA ASP A 249 -3.73 -12.53 -19.83
C ASP A 249 -2.88 -13.57 -20.59
N HIS A 250 -1.58 -13.65 -20.31
CA HIS A 250 -0.72 -14.61 -20.97
C HIS A 250 -1.03 -16.03 -20.46
N HIS A 251 -1.72 -16.81 -21.29
CA HIS A 251 -1.91 -18.25 -21.11
C HIS A 251 -0.57 -18.92 -20.75
N GLY A 252 -0.48 -19.50 -19.55
CA GLY A 252 0.77 -20.11 -19.10
C GLY A 252 0.74 -20.75 -17.72
N ASP A 253 -0.40 -21.26 -17.23
CA ASP A 253 -0.38 -22.20 -16.12
C ASP A 253 0.15 -23.54 -16.62
N ARG A 254 1.46 -23.74 -16.51
CA ARG A 254 1.98 -25.03 -16.08
C ARG A 254 2.68 -24.78 -14.77
N HIS A 255 2.14 -25.36 -13.69
CA HIS A 255 2.88 -25.63 -12.47
C HIS A 255 4.24 -26.22 -12.87
N LYS A 256 5.29 -25.39 -12.91
CA LYS A 256 6.63 -25.90 -12.70
C LYS A 256 6.73 -26.08 -11.20
N ASP A 257 6.67 -27.34 -10.81
CA ASP A 257 7.08 -27.80 -9.49
C ASP A 257 8.55 -27.41 -9.33
N HIS A 258 8.79 -26.19 -8.84
CA HIS A 258 10.10 -25.79 -8.37
C HIS A 258 10.26 -26.44 -7.00
N GLY A 259 10.68 -27.71 -7.02
CA GLY A 259 11.39 -28.28 -5.90
C GLY A 259 12.48 -27.28 -5.52
N LEU A 260 12.35 -26.70 -4.33
CA LEU A 260 13.34 -25.84 -3.72
C LEU A 260 14.64 -26.64 -3.66
N SER A 261 15.56 -26.37 -4.59
CA SER A 261 16.94 -26.81 -4.43
C SER A 261 17.57 -25.85 -3.43
N ASP A 262 18.08 -26.40 -2.32
CA ASP A 262 18.78 -25.64 -1.27
C ASP A 262 19.95 -24.78 -1.80
N ALA A 263 20.39 -25.00 -3.06
CA ALA A 263 21.37 -24.18 -3.74
C ALA A 263 20.87 -22.77 -4.11
N ASP A 264 19.58 -22.60 -4.43
CA ASP A 264 19.03 -21.30 -4.87
C ASP A 264 18.82 -20.36 -3.68
N ALA A 265 18.50 -20.90 -2.51
CA ALA A 265 18.42 -20.15 -1.25
C ALA A 265 19.79 -19.62 -0.79
N ALA A 266 20.87 -20.34 -1.10
CA ALA A 266 22.23 -19.91 -0.78
C ALA A 266 22.71 -18.73 -1.66
N PHE A 267 22.27 -18.68 -2.94
CA PHE A 267 22.62 -17.60 -3.85
C PHE A 267 21.85 -16.30 -3.58
N ASP A 268 20.56 -16.40 -3.19
CA ASP A 268 19.74 -15.22 -2.88
C ASP A 268 20.20 -14.53 -1.58
N GLY A 269 20.78 -15.28 -0.63
CA GLY A 269 21.42 -14.74 0.57
C GLY A 269 22.62 -13.82 0.28
N MET A 270 23.40 -14.11 -0.78
CA MET A 270 24.59 -13.32 -1.14
C MET A 270 24.27 -11.96 -1.77
N LEU A 271 23.10 -11.81 -2.38
CA LEU A 271 22.68 -10.56 -3.03
C LEU A 271 22.12 -9.51 -2.05
N SER A 272 21.93 -9.88 -0.77
CA SER A 272 21.38 -9.02 0.27
C SER A 272 22.39 -8.12 1.00
N HIS A 273 23.68 -8.22 0.63
CA HIS A 273 24.75 -7.41 1.22
C HIS A 273 25.26 -6.34 0.24
N PRO A 274 25.64 -5.14 0.73
CA PRO A 274 26.24 -4.11 -0.10
C PRO A 274 27.57 -4.61 -0.72
N PRO A 275 27.89 -4.20 -1.96
CA PRO A 275 29.00 -4.74 -2.74
C PRO A 275 30.37 -4.64 -2.06
N ASP A 276 30.55 -3.67 -1.16
CA ASP A 276 31.80 -3.44 -0.43
C ASP A 276 32.17 -4.57 0.55
N LEU A 277 31.20 -5.35 1.04
CA LEU A 277 31.46 -6.45 1.99
C LEU A 277 31.94 -7.73 1.31
N VAL A 278 31.48 -7.98 0.08
CA VAL A 278 31.89 -9.15 -0.72
C VAL A 278 33.35 -9.00 -1.17
N GLU A 279 33.77 -7.77 -1.49
CA GLU A 279 35.16 -7.50 -1.85
C GLU A 279 36.11 -7.54 -0.64
N ALA A 280 35.62 -7.18 0.56
CA ALA A 280 36.39 -7.31 1.80
C ALA A 280 36.62 -8.79 2.18
N LEU A 281 35.61 -9.65 1.99
CA LEU A 281 35.71 -11.09 2.26
C LEU A 281 36.58 -11.83 1.24
N SER A 282 36.54 -11.43 -0.04
CA SER A 282 37.41 -12.05 -1.06
C SER A 282 38.89 -11.75 -0.82
N LYS A 283 39.22 -10.54 -0.35
CA LYS A 283 40.58 -10.16 0.06
C LYS A 283 41.04 -10.86 1.34
N SER A 284 40.13 -11.15 2.27
CA SER A 284 40.44 -11.89 3.51
C SER A 284 40.70 -13.39 3.29
N LEU A 285 40.21 -13.98 2.20
CA LEU A 285 40.40 -15.41 1.90
C LEU A 285 41.70 -15.70 1.12
N GLN A 286 42.37 -14.68 0.60
CA GLN A 286 43.65 -14.83 -0.10
C GLN A 286 44.87 -14.83 0.84
N THR A 287 44.70 -14.52 2.12
CA THR A 287 45.80 -14.46 3.10
C THR A 287 46.07 -15.76 3.84
N VAL A 288 45.30 -16.84 3.60
CA VAL A 288 45.60 -18.17 4.16
C VAL A 288 46.19 -19.05 3.07
N LYS A 289 47.44 -18.76 2.69
CA LYS A 289 48.32 -19.77 2.11
C LYS A 289 48.94 -20.55 3.26
N LEU A 290 48.69 -21.85 3.28
CA LEU A 290 49.36 -22.83 4.13
C LEU A 290 50.88 -22.70 3.93
N GLU A 291 51.58 -22.26 4.98
CA GLU A 291 53.01 -22.53 5.10
C GLU A 291 53.16 -24.04 5.31
N SER A 292 53.94 -24.65 4.42
CA SER A 292 54.41 -26.04 4.47
C SER A 292 55.53 -26.22 5.50
#